data_AF-A0A0G1YUS4-F1
#
_entry.id   AF-A0A0G1YUS4-F1
#
_cell.length_a   1.000
_cell.length_b   1.000
_cell.length_c   1.000
_cell.angle_alpha   90.00
_cell.angle_beta   90.00
_cell.angle_gamma   90.00
#
_symmetry.space_group_name_H-M   'P 1'
#
loop_
_entity.id
_entity.type
_entity.pdbx_description
1 polymer ?
#
loop_
_entity_poly.entity_id
_entity_poly.type
_entity_poly.pdbx_seq_one_letter_code
_entity_poly.pdbx_strand_id
1 'polypeptide(L)'
;MRILAIETSCDETAIAIAEFTGPKAVPRISVLSNIVSSQIAVHRKFGGVVPNLARREHEKNLTFILERAFKEARFSNFKFQITNHKQIPNSKIKKIEKILEREPELFERFKKHILPLKKPGIDAIAVTYGPGLAPALWVGVNFARAL
;
A
#
# COMPACT_ATOMS: atom_id res chain seq x y z
N MET A 1 4.01 -3.30 18.91
CA MET A 1 3.58 -2.31 17.90
C MET A 1 3.87 -2.89 16.52
N ARG A 2 2.95 -2.80 15.56
CA ARG A 2 3.14 -3.22 14.18
C ARG A 2 3.04 -2.04 13.24
N ILE A 3 4.07 -1.87 12.41
CA ILE A 3 4.15 -0.81 11.40
C ILE A 3 4.03 -1.44 10.03
N LEU A 4 3.13 -0.87 9.21
CA LEU A 4 3.07 -1.12 7.78
C LEU A 4 3.85 -0.03 7.05
N ALA A 5 4.89 -0.40 6.29
CA ALA A 5 5.73 0.53 5.54
C ALA A 5 5.41 0.43 4.04
N ILE A 6 5.32 1.57 3.34
CA ILE A 6 5.05 1.68 1.91
C ILE A 6 6.18 2.44 1.23
N GLU A 7 6.70 1.88 0.14
CA GLU A 7 7.77 2.44 -0.69
C GLU A 7 7.33 2.50 -2.16
N THR A 8 7.34 3.71 -2.73
CA THR A 8 6.96 4.01 -4.14
C THR A 8 7.74 5.22 -4.69
N SER A 9 9.00 5.39 -4.30
CA SER A 9 9.79 6.58 -4.67
C SER A 9 10.27 6.58 -6.12
N CYS A 10 10.51 5.40 -6.71
CA CYS A 10 11.05 5.26 -8.07
C CYS A 10 10.31 4.18 -8.87
N ASP A 11 10.89 3.00 -9.07
CA ASP A 11 10.36 1.93 -9.93
C ASP A 11 10.09 0.61 -9.19
N GLU A 12 10.26 0.60 -7.87
CA GLU A 12 9.76 -0.47 -6.99
C GLU A 12 8.48 -0.06 -6.26
N THR A 13 7.50 -0.97 -6.26
CA THR A 13 6.38 -0.90 -5.31
C THR A 13 6.67 -1.90 -4.21
N ALA A 14 6.85 -1.45 -2.97
CA ALA A 14 7.14 -2.35 -1.87
C ALA A 14 6.29 -2.07 -0.63
N ILE A 15 5.94 -3.14 0.07
CA ILE A 15 5.26 -3.09 1.37
C ILE A 15 5.93 -4.08 2.31
N ALA A 16 6.24 -3.58 3.51
CA ALA A 16 6.76 -4.40 4.60
C ALA A 16 5.88 -4.24 5.85
N ILE A 17 5.80 -5.30 6.66
CA ILE A 17 5.18 -5.25 7.98
C ILE A 17 6.23 -5.64 9.01
N ALA A 18 6.53 -4.74 9.94
CA ALA A 18 7.48 -4.97 11.01
C ALA A 18 6.80 -4.91 12.39
N GLU A 19 7.16 -5.85 13.26
CA GLU A 19 6.70 -5.91 14.65
C GLU A 19 7.83 -5.48 15.59
N PHE A 20 7.49 -4.55 16.48
CA PHE A 20 8.35 -4.01 17.53
C PHE A 20 7.83 -4.48 18.88
N THR A 21 8.68 -5.17 19.64
CA THR A 21 8.41 -5.69 20.99
C THR A 21 9.53 -5.31 21.96
N GLY A 22 9.29 -5.47 23.26
CA GLY A 22 10.28 -5.11 24.28
C GLY A 22 10.29 -3.61 24.64
N PRO A 23 11.27 -3.17 25.45
CA PRO A 23 11.37 -1.79 25.93
C PRO A 23 11.64 -0.79 24.80
N LYS A 24 11.08 0.43 24.90
CA LYS A 24 11.29 1.50 23.88
C LYS A 24 12.76 1.87 23.65
N ALA A 25 13.60 1.75 24.68
CA ALA A 25 15.02 2.07 24.57
C ALA A 25 15.81 1.04 23.74
N VAL A 26 15.37 -0.23 23.74
CA VAL A 26 16.03 -1.33 23.02
C VAL A 26 14.94 -2.24 22.43
N PRO A 27 14.23 -1.79 21.38
CA PRO A 27 13.15 -2.57 20.81
C PRO A 27 13.72 -3.79 20.07
N ARG A 28 13.06 -4.93 20.23
CA ARG A 28 13.27 -6.09 19.35
C ARG A 28 12.38 -5.93 18.12
N ILE A 29 13.00 -6.05 16.94
CA ILE A 29 12.35 -5.88 15.65
C ILE A 29 12.25 -7.24 14.95
N SER A 30 11.06 -7.58 14.47
CA SER A 30 10.80 -8.75 13.64
C SER A 30 10.14 -8.30 12.34
N VAL A 31 10.71 -8.68 11.19
CA VAL A 31 10.07 -8.45 9.88
C VAL A 31 9.08 -9.58 9.64
N LEU A 32 7.77 -9.25 9.61
CA LEU A 32 6.70 -10.22 9.40
C LEU A 32 6.43 -10.47 7.91
N SER A 33 6.63 -9.46 7.07
CA SER A 33 6.60 -9.59 5.61
C SER A 33 7.40 -8.48 4.94
N ASN A 34 7.91 -8.77 3.73
CA ASN A 34 8.60 -7.79 2.89
C ASN A 34 8.40 -8.15 1.41
N ILE A 35 7.43 -7.50 0.76
CA ILE A 35 7.06 -7.78 -0.63
C ILE A 35 7.53 -6.63 -1.51
N VAL A 36 8.24 -6.97 -2.59
CA VAL A 36 8.70 -6.02 -3.61
C VAL A 36 8.17 -6.43 -4.98
N SER A 37 7.60 -5.48 -5.72
CA SER A 37 7.31 -5.61 -7.16
C SER A 37 8.15 -4.59 -7.92
N SER A 38 9.11 -5.08 -8.70
CA SER A 38 10.03 -4.26 -9.49
C SER A 38 9.50 -4.04 -10.90
N GLN A 39 9.64 -2.81 -11.40
CA GLN A 39 9.23 -2.41 -12.75
C GLN A 39 10.40 -2.40 -13.76
N ILE A 40 11.59 -2.89 -13.38
CA ILE A 40 12.80 -2.90 -14.22
C ILE A 40 12.51 -3.47 -15.62
N ALA A 41 11.76 -4.57 -15.72
CA ALA A 41 11.46 -5.21 -17.00
C ALA A 41 10.64 -4.31 -17.95
N VAL A 42 9.79 -3.44 -17.39
CA VAL A 42 8.97 -2.50 -18.16
C VAL A 42 9.80 -1.30 -18.60
N HIS A 43 10.61 -0.74 -17.69
CA HIS A 43 11.47 0.43 -17.96
C HIS A 43 12.67 0.12 -18.86
N ARG A 44 13.15 -1.14 -18.89
CA ARG A 44 14.28 -1.57 -19.73
C ARG A 44 14.13 -1.18 -21.21
N LYS A 45 12.90 -1.18 -21.74
CA LYS A 45 12.61 -0.82 -23.14
C LYS A 45 12.88 0.65 -23.46
N PHE A 46 12.97 1.51 -22.45
CA PHE A 46 13.13 2.96 -22.58
C PHE A 46 14.54 3.43 -22.20
N GLY A 47 15.42 2.54 -21.74
CA GLY A 47 16.78 2.89 -21.31
C GLY A 47 16.85 3.65 -19.99
N GLY A 48 15.74 3.78 -19.26
CA GLY A 48 15.65 4.50 -18.00
C GLY A 48 14.23 4.52 -17.44
N VAL A 49 14.08 4.99 -16.20
CA VAL A 49 12.76 5.06 -15.54
C VAL A 49 11.91 6.15 -16.18
N VAL A 50 10.72 5.77 -16.65
CA VAL A 50 9.73 6.70 -17.20
C VAL A 50 8.74 7.09 -16.09
N PRO A 51 8.73 8.34 -15.58
CA PRO A 51 8.00 8.68 -14.36
C PRO A 51 6.50 8.41 -14.39
N ASN A 52 5.84 8.72 -15.51
CA ASN A 52 4.39 8.48 -15.66
C ASN A 52 4.04 6.98 -15.74
N LEU A 53 4.94 6.17 -16.29
CA LEU A 53 4.80 4.72 -16.30
C LEU A 53 4.99 4.16 -14.90
N ALA A 54 5.97 4.67 -14.16
CA ALA A 54 6.23 4.23 -12.79
C ALA A 54 5.03 4.46 -11.87
N ARG A 55 4.44 5.67 -11.93
CA ARG A 55 3.18 6.01 -11.27
C ARG A 55 2.07 4.98 -11.55
N ARG A 56 1.83 4.66 -12.82
CA ARG A 56 0.79 3.71 -13.24
C ARG A 56 1.03 2.31 -12.71
N GLU A 57 2.28 1.86 -12.70
CA GLU A 57 2.62 0.56 -12.15
C GLU A 57 2.47 0.50 -10.63
N HIS A 58 2.72 1.59 -9.88
CA HIS A 58 2.37 1.64 -8.45
C HIS A 58 0.86 1.52 -8.22
N GLU A 59 0.04 2.27 -8.97
CA GLU A 59 -1.44 2.21 -8.86
C GLU A 59 -1.98 0.80 -9.08
N LYS A 60 -1.42 0.07 -10.05
CA LYS A 60 -1.80 -1.32 -10.35
C LYS A 60 -1.42 -2.29 -9.25
N ASN A 61 -0.25 -2.11 -8.65
CA ASN A 61 0.38 -3.12 -7.81
C ASN A 61 0.09 -2.96 -6.31
N LEU A 62 -0.12 -1.74 -5.81
CA LEU A 62 -0.23 -1.47 -4.36
C LEU A 62 -1.26 -2.34 -3.64
N THR A 63 -2.48 -2.48 -4.18
CA THR A 63 -3.53 -3.29 -3.53
C THR A 63 -3.15 -4.77 -3.47
N PHE A 64 -2.53 -5.31 -4.52
CA PHE A 64 -2.12 -6.71 -4.56
C PHE A 64 -0.95 -7.01 -3.64
N ILE A 65 0.05 -6.11 -3.62
CA ILE A 65 1.20 -6.24 -2.72
C ILE A 65 0.75 -6.15 -1.28
N LEU A 66 -0.21 -5.26 -0.97
CA LEU A 66 -0.77 -5.14 0.37
C LEU A 66 -1.46 -6.44 0.81
N GLU A 67 -2.28 -7.03 -0.06
CA GLU A 67 -2.89 -8.34 0.20
C GLU A 67 -1.84 -9.44 0.42
N ARG A 68 -0.77 -9.46 -0.39
CA ARG A 68 0.34 -10.42 -0.21
C ARG A 68 1.08 -10.21 1.10
N ALA A 69 1.36 -8.96 1.47
CA ALA A 69 2.05 -8.62 2.72
C ALA A 69 1.24 -9.07 3.95
N PHE A 70 -0.08 -8.93 3.94
CA PHE A 70 -0.93 -9.42 5.03
C PHE A 70 -1.01 -10.95 5.08
N LYS A 71 -1.03 -11.63 3.93
CA LYS A 71 -0.97 -13.09 3.85
C LYS A 71 0.35 -13.63 4.40
N GLU A 72 1.47 -13.05 4.00
CA GLU A 72 2.82 -13.47 4.44
C GLU A 72 3.04 -13.20 5.94
N ALA A 73 2.59 -12.06 6.45
CA ALA A 73 2.63 -11.73 7.88
C ALA A 73 1.66 -12.57 8.74
N ARG A 74 0.99 -13.58 8.17
CA ARG A 74 0.08 -14.52 8.83
C ARG A 74 -1.03 -13.84 9.63
N PHE A 75 -1.59 -12.74 9.12
CA PHE A 75 -2.82 -12.19 9.68
C PHE A 75 -3.97 -13.18 9.39
N SER A 76 -4.18 -14.13 10.30
CA SER A 76 -5.07 -15.30 10.17
C SER A 76 -6.57 -14.96 10.03
N ASN A 77 -6.94 -13.71 10.30
CA ASN A 77 -8.30 -13.19 10.12
C ASN A 77 -8.52 -12.49 8.75
N PHE A 78 -7.53 -12.51 7.86
CA PHE A 78 -7.62 -11.94 6.52
C PHE A 78 -8.39 -12.89 5.59
N LYS A 79 -9.67 -13.12 5.90
CA LYS A 79 -10.60 -13.69 4.92
C LYS A 79 -11.07 -12.54 4.05
N PHE A 80 -10.94 -12.70 2.73
CA PHE A 80 -11.63 -11.88 1.73
C PHE A 80 -13.13 -12.21 1.83
N GLN A 81 -13.75 -11.91 2.98
CA GLN A 81 -15.19 -11.88 3.07
C GLN A 81 -15.59 -10.64 2.30
N ILE A 82 -16.25 -10.85 1.16
CA ILE A 82 -17.01 -9.83 0.48
C ILE A 82 -18.08 -9.41 1.48
N THR A 83 -17.75 -8.46 2.35
CA THR A 83 -18.75 -7.76 3.14
C THR A 83 -19.60 -7.04 2.10
N ASN A 84 -20.91 -7.30 2.09
CA ASN A 84 -21.82 -6.69 1.13
C ASN A 84 -21.54 -5.17 1.08
N HIS A 85 -21.20 -4.64 -0.11
CA HIS A 85 -20.92 -3.21 -0.33
C HIS A 85 -21.96 -2.26 0.30
N LYS A 86 -23.17 -2.76 0.56
CA LYS A 86 -24.28 -2.10 1.25
C LYS A 86 -23.98 -1.61 2.68
N GLN A 87 -22.88 -2.03 3.35
CA GLN A 87 -22.58 -1.60 4.72
C GLN A 87 -21.54 -0.48 4.86
N ILE A 88 -20.84 -0.08 3.78
CA ILE A 88 -19.81 0.97 3.89
C ILE A 88 -20.48 2.35 3.78
N PRO A 89 -20.34 3.23 4.79
CA PRO A 89 -20.93 4.56 4.74
C PRO A 89 -20.49 5.34 3.50
N ASN A 90 -21.44 5.91 2.76
CA ASN A 90 -21.18 6.64 1.53
C ASN A 90 -20.24 7.85 1.77
N SER A 91 -20.27 8.43 2.97
CA SER A 91 -19.35 9.50 3.39
C SER A 91 -17.88 9.07 3.41
N LYS A 92 -17.60 7.82 3.81
CA LYS A 92 -16.24 7.27 3.83
C LYS A 92 -15.72 7.05 2.40
N ILE A 93 -16.57 6.54 1.52
CA ILE A 93 -16.23 6.33 0.10
C ILE A 93 -15.89 7.66 -0.57
N LYS A 94 -16.73 8.69 -0.40
CA LYS A 94 -16.45 10.04 -0.94
C LYS A 94 -15.14 10.65 -0.42
N LYS A 95 -14.80 10.41 0.85
CA LYS A 95 -13.52 10.88 1.40
C LYS A 95 -12.33 10.20 0.72
N ILE A 96 -12.41 8.89 0.51
CA ILE A 96 -11.35 8.12 -0.18
C ILE A 96 -11.26 8.52 -1.64
N GLU A 97 -12.40 8.69 -2.32
CA GLU A 97 -12.48 9.19 -3.69
C GLU A 97 -11.76 10.54 -3.84
N LYS A 98 -11.99 11.47 -2.90
CA LYS A 98 -11.28 12.75 -2.87
C LYS A 98 -9.77 12.61 -2.65
N ILE A 99 -9.33 11.65 -1.85
CA ILE A 99 -7.89 11.41 -1.61
C ILE A 99 -7.22 10.83 -2.86
N LEU A 100 -7.92 9.94 -3.57
CA LEU A 100 -7.42 9.20 -4.74
C LEU A 100 -7.90 9.79 -6.08
N GLU A 101 -8.32 11.07 -6.09
CA GLU A 101 -8.91 11.71 -7.28
C GLU A 101 -7.96 11.73 -8.49
N ARG A 102 -6.63 11.68 -8.23
CA ARG A 102 -5.57 11.67 -9.24
C ARG A 102 -5.12 10.25 -9.62
N GLU A 103 -5.62 9.23 -8.92
CA GLU A 103 -5.29 7.82 -9.10
C GLU A 103 -6.58 6.98 -9.29
N PRO A 104 -7.34 7.21 -10.38
CA PRO A 104 -8.66 6.60 -10.56
C PRO A 104 -8.61 5.06 -10.65
N GLU A 105 -7.54 4.51 -11.23
CA GLU A 105 -7.37 3.05 -11.28
C GLU A 105 -7.14 2.48 -9.87
N LEU A 106 -6.32 3.16 -9.07
CA LEU A 106 -6.09 2.78 -7.67
C LEU A 106 -7.38 2.90 -6.85
N PHE A 107 -8.21 3.92 -7.07
CA PHE A 107 -9.50 4.06 -6.37
C PHE A 107 -10.44 2.88 -6.64
N GLU A 108 -10.59 2.47 -7.91
CA GLU A 108 -11.43 1.30 -8.25
C GLU A 108 -10.90 0.02 -7.60
N ARG A 109 -9.57 -0.19 -7.64
CA ARG A 109 -8.93 -1.33 -6.99
C ARG A 109 -9.10 -1.27 -5.48
N PHE A 110 -8.95 -0.11 -4.86
CA PHE A 110 -9.11 0.09 -3.42
C PHE A 110 -10.54 -0.25 -2.98
N LYS A 111 -11.56 0.19 -3.73
CA LYS A 111 -12.96 -0.16 -3.47
C LYS A 111 -13.21 -1.67 -3.52
N LYS A 112 -12.61 -2.35 -4.49
CA LYS A 112 -12.80 -3.79 -4.70
C LYS A 112 -12.03 -4.65 -3.71
N HIS A 113 -10.80 -4.27 -3.39
CA HIS A 113 -9.83 -5.12 -2.70
C HIS A 113 -9.60 -4.74 -1.23
N ILE A 114 -9.71 -3.46 -0.89
CA ILE A 114 -9.30 -2.95 0.43
C ILE A 114 -10.49 -2.60 1.31
N LEU A 115 -11.49 -1.90 0.76
CA LEU A 115 -12.69 -1.50 1.49
C LEU A 115 -13.44 -2.65 2.18
N PRO A 116 -13.58 -3.86 1.59
CA PRO A 116 -14.26 -4.97 2.24
C PRO A 116 -13.48 -5.59 3.41
N LEU A 117 -12.18 -5.29 3.53
CA LEU A 117 -11.31 -5.92 4.52
C LEU A 117 -11.64 -5.46 5.93
N LYS A 118 -11.63 -6.41 6.87
CA LYS A 118 -11.62 -6.10 8.29
C LYS A 118 -10.30 -5.39 8.63
N LYS A 119 -10.37 -4.32 9.43
CA LYS A 119 -9.18 -3.58 9.86
C LYS A 119 -8.14 -4.54 10.47
N PRO A 120 -6.93 -4.66 9.87
CA PRO A 120 -5.88 -5.53 10.38
C PRO A 120 -5.25 -4.92 11.64
N GLY A 121 -4.54 -5.75 12.41
CA GLY A 121 -3.84 -5.33 13.64
C GLY A 121 -2.56 -4.56 13.35
N ILE A 122 -2.67 -3.43 12.65
CA ILE A 122 -1.60 -2.48 12.34
C ILE A 122 -1.80 -1.22 13.18
N ASP A 123 -0.73 -0.78 13.84
CA ASP A 123 -0.75 0.35 14.78
C ASP A 123 -0.35 1.67 14.11
N ALA A 124 0.53 1.60 13.10
CA ALA A 124 1.01 2.77 12.36
C ALA A 124 1.29 2.44 10.89
N ILE A 125 1.19 3.45 10.04
CA ILE A 125 1.57 3.39 8.62
C ILE A 125 2.75 4.36 8.42
N ALA A 126 3.83 3.85 7.86
CA ALA A 126 4.97 4.62 7.40
C ALA A 126 4.97 4.64 5.86
N VAL A 127 5.28 5.78 5.26
CA VAL A 127 5.32 5.92 3.81
C VAL A 127 6.47 6.84 3.42
N THR A 128 7.20 6.46 2.37
CA THR A 128 8.25 7.30 1.80
C THR A 128 7.62 8.51 1.11
N TYR A 129 7.96 9.70 1.59
CA TYR A 129 7.46 10.98 1.04
C TYR A 129 8.53 11.73 0.23
N GLY A 130 9.78 11.28 0.27
CA GLY A 130 10.89 11.83 -0.51
C GLY A 130 12.27 11.45 0.04
N PRO A 131 13.35 11.71 -0.73
CA PRO A 131 13.35 12.18 -2.13
C PRO A 131 12.86 11.10 -3.11
N GLY A 132 12.58 11.46 -4.37
CA GLY A 132 12.14 10.52 -5.41
C GLY A 132 11.36 11.18 -6.55
N LEU A 133 10.77 10.35 -7.42
CA LEU A 133 9.90 10.80 -8.50
C LEU A 133 8.57 11.28 -7.92
N ALA A 134 8.33 12.59 -7.97
CA ALA A 134 7.08 13.19 -7.48
C ALA A 134 5.81 12.43 -7.91
N PRO A 135 5.58 12.06 -9.19
CA PRO A 135 4.38 11.33 -9.57
C PRO A 135 4.28 9.95 -8.92
N ALA A 136 5.39 9.29 -8.60
CA ALA A 136 5.41 7.97 -7.95
C ALA A 136 5.17 8.09 -6.43
N LEU A 137 5.83 9.05 -5.77
CA LEU A 137 5.68 9.32 -4.33
C LEU A 137 4.23 9.62 -3.93
N TRP A 138 3.53 10.44 -4.73
CA TRP A 138 2.15 10.81 -4.43
C TRP A 138 1.19 9.62 -4.40
N VAL A 139 1.43 8.58 -5.20
CA VAL A 139 0.61 7.36 -5.17
C VAL A 139 0.71 6.68 -3.81
N GLY A 140 1.94 6.47 -3.31
CA GLY A 140 2.16 5.86 -2.00
C GLY A 140 1.58 6.71 -0.87
N VAL A 141 1.82 8.03 -0.88
CA VAL A 141 1.31 8.96 0.14
C VAL A 141 -0.21 8.99 0.17
N ASN A 142 -0.87 9.09 -0.98
CA ASN A 142 -2.33 9.10 -1.05
C ASN A 142 -2.92 7.73 -0.66
N PHE A 143 -2.28 6.64 -1.08
CA PHE A 143 -2.67 5.29 -0.65
C PHE A 143 -2.59 5.13 0.87
N ALA A 144 -1.48 5.56 1.49
CA ALA A 144 -1.30 5.54 2.94
C ALA A 144 -2.35 6.39 3.68
N ARG A 145 -2.75 7.54 3.13
CA ARG A 145 -3.81 8.40 3.69
C ARG A 145 -5.21 7.82 3.54
N ALA A 146 -5.43 6.96 2.53
CA ALA A 146 -6.71 6.32 2.25
C ALA A 146 -6.97 5.08 3.12
N LEU A 147 -5.91 4.37 3.54
CA LEU A 147 -5.96 3.22 4.47
C LEU A 147 -6.47 3.62 5.87
#